data_AF-A0A8X7WX93-F1
#
_entry.id   AF-A0A8X7WX93-F1
#
_cell.length_a   1.000
_cell.length_b   1.000
_cell.length_c   1.000
_cell.angle_alpha   90.00
_cell.angle_beta   90.00
_cell.angle_gamma   90.00
#
_symmetry.space_group_name_H-M   'P 1'
#
loop_
_entity.id
_entity.type
_entity.pdbx_description
1 polymer ?
#
loop_
_entity_poly.entity_id
_entity_poly.type
_entity_poly.pdbx_seq_one_letter_code
_entity_poly.pdbx_strand_id
1 'polypeptide(L)'
;MDEPILIPGKPYTEEEIVDFIEEHERPTLRKLEPYNMYETWEDDMDGIHIVAFAEEDDPDGYEFLEILKEVAEDNTDNPDLSILWIDPDDFPLMVPYWEKTFDIDLSMPQIGVVNVTDADSVWLEMDDDDDLPSADELEDWIEDVLEGDINTEEDDDDDDDDDDDDDDDDDDDDDDDDDDDDDGGGGDGDDGDDGGGGGGGGGGGGGDDDDDDDDDDDDDDDDD
;
A
#
# COMPACT_ATOMS: atom_id res chain seq x y z
N MET A 1 -5.09 7.92 -27.26
CA MET A 1 -5.64 9.23 -27.71
C MET A 1 -7.09 8.96 -28.04
N ASP A 2 -7.92 9.17 -27.03
CA ASP A 2 -9.36 8.95 -27.01
C ASP A 2 -10.06 9.67 -28.17
N GLU A 3 -11.11 9.04 -28.70
CA GLU A 3 -11.97 9.69 -29.68
C GLU A 3 -12.84 10.72 -28.93
N PRO A 4 -12.74 12.02 -29.25
CA PRO A 4 -13.40 13.05 -28.46
C PRO A 4 -14.93 12.92 -28.56
N ILE A 5 -15.61 12.98 -27.42
CA ILE A 5 -17.08 12.98 -27.39
C ILE A 5 -17.59 14.30 -28.00
N LEU A 6 -18.42 14.17 -29.03
CA LEU A 6 -19.00 15.32 -29.73
C LEU A 6 -20.29 15.75 -29.04
N ILE A 7 -20.29 16.95 -28.44
CA ILE A 7 -21.51 17.57 -27.90
C ILE A 7 -22.62 17.55 -28.97
N PRO A 8 -23.78 16.92 -28.74
CA PRO A 8 -24.85 16.84 -29.74
C PRO A 8 -25.53 18.20 -29.97
N GLY A 9 -26.06 18.45 -31.18
CA GLY A 9 -27.04 19.53 -31.38
C GLY A 9 -26.54 20.91 -31.82
N LYS A 10 -25.37 21.05 -32.47
CA LYS A 10 -24.84 22.34 -32.99
C LYS A 10 -25.92 23.24 -33.65
N PRO A 11 -25.94 24.57 -33.38
CA PRO A 11 -25.06 25.36 -32.52
C PRO A 11 -25.44 25.28 -31.03
N TYR A 12 -24.46 25.40 -30.13
CA TYR A 12 -24.66 25.29 -28.69
C TYR A 12 -24.89 26.65 -28.03
N THR A 13 -25.72 26.67 -26.99
CA THR A 13 -25.80 27.73 -25.98
C THR A 13 -24.77 27.50 -24.87
N GLU A 14 -24.55 28.50 -24.02
CA GLU A 14 -23.69 28.37 -22.83
C GLU A 14 -24.21 27.29 -21.88
N GLU A 15 -25.53 27.28 -21.64
CA GLU A 15 -26.22 26.29 -20.80
C GLU A 15 -26.03 24.87 -21.33
N GLU A 16 -26.22 24.64 -22.63
CA GLU A 16 -25.99 23.30 -23.24
C GLU A 16 -24.52 22.83 -23.19
N ILE A 17 -23.55 23.75 -23.08
CA ILE A 17 -22.14 23.38 -22.90
C ILE A 17 -21.87 23.05 -21.43
N VAL A 18 -22.40 23.84 -20.51
CA VAL A 18 -22.26 23.61 -19.06
C VAL A 18 -22.91 22.29 -18.68
N ASP A 19 -24.17 22.07 -19.07
CA ASP A 19 -24.91 20.83 -18.79
C ASP A 19 -24.15 19.60 -19.32
N PHE A 20 -23.54 19.69 -20.50
CA PHE A 20 -22.77 18.59 -21.07
C PHE A 20 -21.48 18.30 -20.29
N ILE A 21 -20.78 19.34 -19.83
CA ILE A 21 -19.56 19.18 -19.03
C ILE A 21 -19.93 18.61 -17.66
N GLU A 22 -20.97 19.11 -17.00
CA GLU A 22 -21.45 18.60 -15.71
C GLU A 22 -21.92 17.13 -15.83
N GLU A 23 -22.52 16.73 -16.96
CA GLU A 23 -22.93 15.34 -17.20
C GLU A 23 -21.74 14.39 -17.46
N HIS A 24 -20.57 14.90 -17.84
CA HIS A 24 -19.36 14.11 -18.14
C HIS A 24 -18.17 14.53 -17.24
N GLU A 25 -18.44 15.13 -16.08
CA GLU A 25 -17.41 15.71 -15.21
C GLU A 25 -16.53 14.64 -14.54
N ARG A 26 -17.04 13.42 -14.42
CA ARG A 26 -16.36 12.29 -13.78
C ARG A 26 -15.84 11.30 -14.84
N PRO A 27 -14.53 11.32 -15.15
CA PRO A 27 -13.91 10.27 -15.96
C PRO A 27 -13.88 8.92 -15.25
N THR A 28 -13.81 7.86 -16.05
CA THR A 28 -13.56 6.49 -15.58
C THR A 28 -12.18 6.34 -14.97
N LEU A 29 -11.15 7.05 -15.48
CA LEU A 29 -9.81 7.12 -14.88
C LEU A 29 -9.45 8.58 -14.60
N ARG A 30 -9.21 8.90 -13.33
CA ARG A 30 -8.93 10.27 -12.85
C ARG A 30 -7.56 10.31 -12.18
N LYS A 31 -6.69 11.25 -12.56
CA LYS A 31 -5.44 11.49 -11.81
C LYS A 31 -5.73 12.38 -10.61
N LEU A 32 -5.31 11.96 -9.42
CA LEU A 32 -5.29 12.80 -8.23
C LEU A 32 -4.11 13.77 -8.34
N GLU A 33 -4.39 15.07 -8.32
CA GLU A 33 -3.36 16.11 -8.39
C GLU A 33 -3.37 16.96 -7.10
N PRO A 34 -2.22 17.54 -6.69
CA PRO A 34 -2.16 18.31 -5.45
C PRO A 34 -3.14 19.49 -5.34
N TYR A 35 -3.59 20.03 -6.48
CA TYR A 35 -4.51 21.18 -6.52
C TYR A 35 -6.00 20.79 -6.50
N ASN A 36 -6.37 19.56 -6.88
CA ASN A 36 -7.74 19.06 -6.89
C ASN A 36 -7.98 17.95 -5.83
N MET A 37 -6.94 17.55 -5.10
CA MET A 37 -6.95 16.42 -4.16
C MET A 37 -8.22 16.31 -3.29
N TYR A 38 -8.63 17.40 -2.63
CA TYR A 38 -9.82 17.37 -1.76
C TYR A 38 -11.12 17.25 -2.54
N GLU A 39 -11.22 17.91 -3.69
CA GLU A 39 -12.42 17.86 -4.53
C GLU A 39 -12.61 16.45 -5.12
N THR A 40 -11.53 15.86 -5.64
CA THR A 40 -11.56 14.51 -6.19
C THR A 40 -11.79 13.45 -5.12
N TRP A 41 -11.21 13.61 -3.92
CA TRP A 41 -11.40 12.67 -2.81
C TRP A 41 -12.79 12.77 -2.15
N GLU A 42 -13.39 13.96 -2.09
CA GLU A 42 -14.77 14.13 -1.60
C GLU A 42 -15.83 13.68 -2.64
N ASP A 43 -15.43 13.44 -3.89
CA ASP A 43 -16.29 12.95 -4.96
C ASP A 43 -16.26 11.41 -5.05
N ASP A 44 -16.64 10.77 -3.94
CA ASP A 44 -16.73 9.32 -3.79
C ASP A 44 -17.92 8.70 -4.53
N MET A 45 -17.85 7.37 -4.71
CA MET A 45 -18.94 6.57 -5.24
C MET A 45 -19.46 5.65 -4.15
N ASP A 46 -20.67 5.93 -3.66
CA ASP A 46 -21.31 5.15 -2.60
C ASP A 46 -20.45 4.95 -1.33
N GLY A 47 -19.58 5.91 -0.99
CA GLY A 47 -18.70 5.85 0.17
C GLY A 47 -17.36 5.14 -0.07
N ILE A 48 -17.05 4.74 -1.31
CA ILE A 48 -15.80 4.08 -1.68
C ILE A 48 -15.07 4.79 -2.84
N HIS A 49 -13.76 4.59 -2.91
CA HIS A 49 -12.94 4.87 -4.08
C HIS A 49 -12.19 3.61 -4.49
N ILE A 50 -12.16 3.33 -5.80
CA ILE A 50 -11.17 2.42 -6.38
C ILE A 50 -9.90 3.26 -6.59
N VAL A 51 -8.83 2.95 -5.88
CA VAL A 51 -7.57 3.70 -5.87
C VAL A 51 -6.48 2.86 -6.51
N ALA A 52 -5.75 3.43 -7.46
CA ALA A 52 -4.59 2.82 -8.07
C ALA A 52 -3.34 3.67 -7.83
N PHE A 53 -2.30 3.11 -7.23
CA PHE A 53 -0.99 3.73 -7.12
C PHE A 53 -0.08 3.23 -8.24
N ALA A 54 0.51 4.16 -9.00
CA ALA A 54 1.48 3.84 -10.04
C ALA A 54 2.36 5.07 -10.31
N GLU A 55 3.68 4.90 -10.25
CA GLU A 55 4.65 5.92 -10.63
C GLU A 55 4.79 5.96 -12.16
N GLU A 56 4.52 7.10 -12.79
CA GLU A 56 4.58 7.21 -14.27
C GLU A 56 6.01 7.09 -14.82
N ASP A 57 7.00 7.48 -14.02
CA ASP A 57 8.42 7.49 -14.38
C ASP A 57 9.11 6.13 -14.15
N ASP A 58 8.47 5.21 -13.41
CA ASP A 58 8.93 3.84 -13.18
C ASP A 58 8.46 2.89 -14.32
N PRO A 59 9.29 1.96 -14.81
CA PRO A 59 8.89 1.04 -15.89
C PRO A 59 7.66 0.19 -15.56
N ASP A 60 7.55 -0.31 -14.33
CA ASP A 60 6.50 -1.21 -13.89
C ASP A 60 5.22 -0.41 -13.61
N GLY A 61 5.37 0.77 -12.99
CA GLY A 61 4.29 1.75 -12.84
C GLY A 61 3.70 2.22 -14.17
N TYR A 62 4.55 2.46 -15.18
CA TYR A 62 4.09 2.81 -16.53
C TYR A 62 3.34 1.66 -17.21
N GLU A 63 3.83 0.42 -17.10
CA GLU A 63 3.15 -0.75 -17.67
C GLU A 63 1.77 -0.96 -17.04
N PHE A 64 1.68 -0.87 -15.71
CA PHE A 64 0.42 -0.95 -14.99
C PHE A 64 -0.55 0.19 -15.36
N LEU A 65 -0.04 1.40 -15.55
CA LEU A 65 -0.85 2.54 -15.98
C LEU A 65 -1.45 2.35 -17.38
N GLU A 66 -0.74 1.68 -18.30
CA GLU A 66 -1.30 1.35 -19.62
C GLU A 66 -2.43 0.32 -19.50
N ILE A 67 -2.31 -0.65 -18.59
CA ILE A 67 -3.37 -1.63 -18.29
C ILE A 67 -4.60 -0.90 -17.71
N LEU A 68 -4.40 0.02 -16.75
CA LEU A 68 -5.49 0.85 -16.19
C LEU A 68 -6.21 1.67 -17.26
N LYS A 69 -5.47 2.23 -18.21
CA LYS A 69 -6.07 2.97 -19.33
C LYS A 69 -6.87 2.05 -20.24
N GLU A 70 -6.38 0.86 -20.55
CA GLU A 70 -7.11 -0.13 -21.36
C GLU A 70 -8.44 -0.50 -20.69
N VAL A 71 -8.42 -0.86 -19.39
CA VAL A 71 -9.63 -1.19 -18.62
C VAL A 71 -10.60 0.00 -18.55
N ALA A 72 -10.08 1.20 -18.33
CA ALA A 72 -10.91 2.41 -18.28
C ALA A 72 -11.51 2.80 -19.65
N GLU A 73 -10.78 2.57 -20.74
CA GLU A 73 -11.27 2.77 -22.11
C GLU A 73 -12.41 1.79 -22.41
N ASP A 74 -12.26 0.51 -22.05
CA ASP A 74 -13.27 -0.52 -22.29
C ASP A 74 -14.52 -0.35 -21.40
N ASN A 75 -14.36 0.27 -20.22
CA ASN A 75 -15.44 0.54 -19.28
C ASN A 75 -15.91 2.01 -19.24
N THR A 76 -15.59 2.81 -20.27
CA THR A 76 -15.89 4.25 -20.27
C THR A 76 -17.39 4.59 -20.19
N ASP A 77 -18.26 3.68 -20.62
CA ASP A 77 -19.72 3.83 -20.59
C ASP A 77 -20.35 3.42 -19.23
N ASN A 78 -19.57 2.92 -18.27
CA ASN A 78 -20.05 2.51 -16.96
C ASN A 78 -20.05 3.70 -15.98
N PRO A 79 -21.23 4.26 -15.62
CA PRO A 79 -21.31 5.42 -14.73
C PRO A 79 -20.95 5.10 -13.27
N ASP A 80 -20.96 3.82 -12.91
CA ASP A 80 -20.68 3.33 -11.57
C ASP A 80 -19.19 2.99 -11.39
N LEU A 81 -18.35 3.19 -12.43
CA LEU A 81 -16.91 2.99 -12.39
C LEU A 81 -16.13 4.31 -12.45
N SER A 82 -15.25 4.51 -11.47
CA SER A 82 -14.29 5.61 -11.42
C SER A 82 -13.08 5.19 -10.60
N ILE A 83 -11.95 5.11 -11.27
CA ILE A 83 -10.65 4.74 -10.74
C ILE A 83 -9.85 6.02 -10.50
N LEU A 84 -9.35 6.16 -9.28
CA LEU A 84 -8.48 7.24 -8.87
C LEU A 84 -7.02 6.80 -8.96
N TRP A 85 -6.32 7.23 -10.01
CA TRP A 85 -4.89 7.05 -10.13
C TRP A 85 -4.14 8.10 -9.30
N ILE A 86 -3.25 7.63 -8.44
CA ILE A 86 -2.35 8.45 -7.63
C ILE A 86 -0.92 8.11 -8.02
N ASP A 87 -0.17 9.13 -8.40
CA ASP A 87 1.27 9.03 -8.56
C ASP A 87 1.94 9.33 -7.20
N PRO A 88 2.62 8.36 -6.55
CA PRO A 88 3.24 8.55 -5.24
C PRO A 88 4.23 9.73 -5.21
N ASP A 89 4.88 10.00 -6.34
CA ASP A 89 5.88 11.06 -6.50
C ASP A 89 5.28 12.47 -6.44
N ASP A 90 4.01 12.62 -6.78
CA ASP A 90 3.27 13.88 -6.63
C ASP A 90 2.98 14.20 -5.14
N PHE A 91 3.04 13.19 -4.26
CA PHE A 91 2.66 13.28 -2.85
C PHE A 91 3.68 12.64 -1.89
N PRO A 92 4.97 13.05 -1.90
CA PRO A 92 6.04 12.39 -1.15
C PRO A 92 5.85 12.45 0.38
N LEU A 93 5.03 13.39 0.88
CA LEU A 93 4.71 13.49 2.31
C LEU A 93 3.57 12.55 2.74
N MET A 94 2.78 12.06 1.79
CA MET A 94 1.66 11.14 2.04
C MET A 94 2.08 9.68 1.91
N VAL A 95 3.12 9.36 1.14
CA VAL A 95 3.63 7.99 0.96
C VAL A 95 3.78 7.23 2.29
N PRO A 96 4.51 7.74 3.32
CA PRO A 96 4.67 6.98 4.57
C PRO A 96 3.37 6.83 5.37
N TYR A 97 2.37 7.68 5.11
CA TYR A 97 1.05 7.57 5.71
C TYR A 97 0.23 6.49 5.02
N TRP A 98 0.22 6.45 3.69
CA TRP A 98 -0.50 5.44 2.92
C TRP A 98 0.04 4.05 3.15
N GLU A 99 1.36 3.85 3.05
CA GLU A 99 2.00 2.54 3.33
C GLU A 99 1.62 2.02 4.72
N LYS A 100 1.59 2.91 5.71
CA LYS A 100 1.24 2.54 7.09
C LYS A 100 -0.27 2.30 7.29
N THR A 101 -1.11 3.06 6.61
CA THR A 101 -2.57 3.01 6.82
C THR A 101 -3.17 1.82 6.10
N PHE A 102 -2.68 1.56 4.89
CA PHE A 102 -3.19 0.54 3.99
C PHE A 102 -2.36 -0.76 4.02
N ASP A 103 -1.24 -0.76 4.74
CA ASP A 103 -0.29 -1.89 4.83
C ASP A 103 0.23 -2.37 3.46
N ILE A 104 0.45 -1.41 2.55
CA ILE A 104 0.95 -1.64 1.19
C ILE A 104 2.37 -1.10 1.01
N ASP A 105 3.06 -1.60 -0.02
CA ASP A 105 4.34 -1.06 -0.49
C ASP A 105 4.13 -0.20 -1.74
N LEU A 106 4.35 1.11 -1.61
CA LEU A 106 4.18 2.08 -2.71
C LEU A 106 5.39 2.17 -3.63
N SER A 107 6.44 1.36 -3.40
CA SER A 107 7.51 1.18 -4.39
C SER A 107 7.08 0.30 -5.56
N MET A 108 5.96 -0.40 -5.44
CA MET A 108 5.35 -1.21 -6.49
C MET A 108 3.95 -0.66 -6.85
N PRO A 109 3.44 -0.95 -8.04
CA PRO A 109 2.06 -0.63 -8.39
C PRO A 109 1.07 -1.31 -7.45
N GLN A 110 -0.01 -0.61 -7.11
CA GLN A 110 -1.06 -1.12 -6.22
C GLN A 110 -2.44 -0.73 -6.76
N ILE A 111 -3.45 -1.58 -6.59
CA ILE A 111 -4.86 -1.20 -6.77
C ILE A 111 -5.71 -1.79 -5.68
N GLY A 112 -6.65 -0.99 -5.18
CA GLY A 112 -7.49 -1.37 -4.06
C GLY A 112 -8.77 -0.54 -3.96
N VAL A 113 -9.64 -0.96 -3.06
CA VAL A 113 -10.84 -0.23 -2.67
C VAL A 113 -10.57 0.44 -1.33
N VAL A 114 -10.87 1.72 -1.22
CA VAL A 114 -10.74 2.49 0.04
C VAL A 114 -12.09 3.04 0.44
N ASN A 115 -12.51 2.77 1.68
CA ASN A 115 -13.69 3.36 2.29
C ASN A 115 -13.36 4.77 2.81
N VAL A 116 -14.11 5.78 2.37
CA VAL A 116 -13.82 7.17 2.76
C VAL A 116 -14.20 7.49 4.21
N THR A 117 -15.00 6.64 4.86
CA THR A 117 -15.57 6.91 6.19
C THR A 117 -14.57 6.61 7.31
N ASP A 118 -13.85 5.51 7.20
CA ASP A 118 -12.94 4.96 8.21
C ASP A 118 -11.52 4.69 7.67
N ALA A 119 -11.30 4.89 6.37
CA ALA A 119 -10.06 4.58 5.68
C ALA A 119 -9.69 3.09 5.69
N ASP A 120 -10.68 2.22 5.84
CA ASP A 120 -10.51 0.79 5.62
C ASP A 120 -10.27 0.49 4.14
N SER A 121 -9.51 -0.57 3.84
CA SER A 121 -9.09 -0.85 2.47
C SER A 121 -8.79 -2.30 2.17
N VAL A 122 -9.14 -2.74 0.96
CA VAL A 122 -8.78 -4.05 0.40
C VAL A 122 -7.97 -3.83 -0.87
N TRP A 123 -6.87 -4.56 -1.03
CA TRP A 123 -5.94 -4.42 -2.16
C TRP A 123 -5.86 -5.71 -2.96
N LEU A 124 -5.69 -5.58 -4.27
CA LEU A 124 -5.42 -6.71 -5.15
C LEU A 124 -4.07 -7.31 -4.80
N GLU A 125 -4.05 -8.61 -4.49
CA GLU A 125 -2.82 -9.35 -4.22
C GLU A 125 -1.98 -9.48 -5.51
N MET A 126 -0.81 -8.83 -5.52
CA MET A 126 0.19 -8.96 -6.57
C MET A 126 1.46 -9.54 -5.94
N ASP A 127 1.90 -10.71 -6.41
CA ASP A 127 2.96 -11.49 -5.76
C ASP A 127 4.35 -10.82 -5.85
N ASP A 128 4.69 -10.15 -6.98
CA ASP A 128 5.95 -9.43 -7.22
C ASP A 128 5.85 -8.55 -8.50
N ASP A 129 6.87 -7.73 -8.81
CA ASP A 129 6.96 -6.84 -9.99
C ASP A 129 6.74 -7.53 -11.36
N ASP A 130 7.03 -8.83 -11.46
CA ASP A 130 6.86 -9.65 -12.68
C ASP A 130 5.41 -10.18 -12.86
N ASP A 131 4.50 -9.88 -11.93
CA ASP A 131 3.13 -10.41 -11.88
C ASP A 131 2.04 -9.32 -11.96
N LEU A 132 2.28 -8.30 -12.79
CA LEU A 132 1.24 -7.32 -13.11
C LEU A 132 0.02 -8.02 -13.73
N PRO A 133 -1.21 -7.70 -13.28
CA PRO A 133 -2.42 -8.31 -13.82
C PRO A 133 -2.60 -7.91 -15.29
N SER A 134 -3.16 -8.80 -16.09
CA SER A 134 -3.68 -8.44 -17.40
C SER A 134 -4.92 -7.54 -17.29
N ALA A 135 -5.27 -6.84 -18.37
CA ALA A 135 -6.49 -6.02 -18.40
C ALA A 135 -7.76 -6.85 -18.10
N ASP A 136 -7.84 -8.08 -18.60
CA ASP A 136 -8.95 -9.01 -18.32
C ASP A 136 -9.03 -9.35 -16.82
N GLU A 137 -7.90 -9.64 -16.17
CA GLU A 137 -7.86 -9.98 -14.73
C GLU A 137 -8.21 -8.77 -13.85
N LEU A 138 -7.75 -7.58 -14.25
CA LEU A 138 -8.07 -6.35 -13.56
C LEU A 138 -9.55 -5.97 -13.71
N GLU A 139 -10.12 -6.17 -14.90
CA GLU A 139 -11.55 -5.98 -15.14
C GLU A 139 -12.39 -6.94 -14.30
N ASP A 140 -12.08 -8.24 -14.29
CA ASP A 140 -12.76 -9.23 -13.47
C ASP A 140 -12.75 -8.83 -11.98
N TRP A 141 -11.60 -8.37 -11.45
CA TRP A 141 -11.50 -7.91 -10.05
C TRP A 141 -12.34 -6.66 -9.78
N ILE A 142 -12.37 -5.70 -10.71
CA ILE A 142 -13.21 -4.49 -10.59
C ILE A 142 -14.70 -4.86 -10.64
N GLU A 143 -15.09 -5.81 -11.50
CA GLU A 143 -16.47 -6.32 -11.54
C GLU A 143 -16.89 -6.89 -10.17
N ASP A 144 -16.05 -7.73 -9.57
CA ASP A 144 -16.30 -8.30 -8.23
C ASP A 144 -16.44 -7.21 -7.14
N VAL A 145 -15.64 -6.13 -7.23
CA VAL A 145 -15.77 -4.94 -6.35
C VAL A 145 -17.11 -4.24 -6.55
N LEU A 146 -17.53 -4.02 -7.80
CA LEU A 146 -18.79 -3.33 -8.11
C LEU A 146 -20.02 -4.17 -7.77
N GLU A 147 -19.91 -5.51 -7.85
CA GLU A 147 -20.95 -6.43 -7.40
C GLU A 147 -21.04 -6.53 -5.87
N GLY A 148 -20.00 -6.04 -5.16
CA GLY A 148 -19.88 -6.07 -3.71
C GLY A 148 -19.36 -7.39 -3.16
N ASP A 149 -18.92 -8.30 -4.05
CA ASP A 149 -18.25 -9.55 -3.68
C ASP A 149 -16.87 -9.29 -3.08
N ILE A 150 -16.22 -8.18 -3.46
CA ILE A 150 -15.04 -7.64 -2.79
C ILE A 150 -15.42 -6.33 -2.11
N ASN A 151 -15.36 -6.29 -0.78
CA ASN A 151 -15.70 -5.10 0.01
C ASN A 151 -14.84 -5.00 1.27
N THR A 152 -14.84 -3.81 1.89
CA THR A 152 -14.05 -3.51 3.10
C THR A 152 -14.67 -4.04 4.38
N GLU A 153 -15.91 -4.53 4.38
CA GLU A 153 -16.62 -4.97 5.60
C GLU A 153 -16.44 -6.46 5.93
N GLU A 154 -15.83 -7.27 5.05
CA GLU A 154 -15.68 -8.73 5.24
C GLU A 154 -14.45 -9.17 6.07
N ASP A 155 -13.50 -8.27 6.35
CA ASP A 155 -12.34 -8.58 7.21
C ASP A 155 -12.67 -8.55 8.72
N ASP A 156 -13.92 -8.22 9.10
CA ASP A 156 -14.39 -8.18 10.50
C ASP A 156 -14.90 -9.54 11.03
N ASP A 157 -14.81 -10.62 10.25
CA ASP A 157 -15.01 -12.00 10.75
C ASP A 157 -13.71 -12.51 11.40
N ASP A 158 -13.31 -11.85 12.50
CA ASP A 158 -12.39 -12.43 13.48
C ASP A 158 -13.00 -13.77 13.95
N ASP A 159 -12.42 -14.86 13.44
CA ASP A 159 -12.61 -16.26 13.84
C ASP A 159 -12.13 -16.44 15.30
N ASP A 160 -12.77 -15.73 16.24
CA ASP A 160 -12.69 -15.95 17.69
C ASP A 160 -13.54 -17.18 18.05
N ASP A 161 -13.18 -18.34 17.46
CA ASP A 161 -13.54 -19.67 17.94
C ASP A 161 -12.69 -19.99 19.19
N ASP A 162 -12.80 -19.13 20.22
CA ASP A 162 -12.50 -19.48 21.60
C ASP A 162 -13.66 -20.37 22.11
N ASP A 163 -13.74 -21.59 21.56
CA ASP A 163 -14.53 -22.68 22.14
C ASP A 163 -13.81 -23.14 23.42
N ASP A 164 -14.11 -22.38 24.48
CA ASP A 164 -13.93 -22.70 25.89
C ASP A 164 -14.79 -23.94 26.23
N ASP A 165 -14.44 -25.11 25.67
CA ASP A 165 -15.00 -26.40 26.09
C ASP A 165 -14.26 -26.87 27.36
N ASP A 166 -14.69 -26.27 28.47
CA ASP A 166 -14.82 -26.94 29.76
C ASP A 166 -15.58 -28.27 29.52
N ASP A 167 -14.88 -29.41 29.52
CA ASP A 167 -15.47 -30.63 30.06
C ASP A 167 -14.41 -31.61 30.60
N ASP A 168 -14.62 -31.95 31.86
CA ASP A 168 -13.95 -32.95 32.68
C ASP A 168 -13.79 -34.30 31.96
N ASP A 169 -12.63 -34.92 32.11
CA ASP A 169 -12.60 -36.38 32.33
C ASP A 169 -11.49 -36.72 33.35
N ASP A 170 -11.98 -36.98 34.56
CA ASP A 170 -11.37 -37.86 35.55
C ASP A 170 -10.91 -39.17 34.86
N ASP A 171 -9.64 -39.52 34.98
CA ASP A 171 -9.30 -40.92 35.22
C ASP A 171 -8.04 -41.02 36.09
N ASP A 172 -8.30 -41.52 37.30
CA ASP A 172 -7.34 -42.08 38.24
C ASP A 172 -6.35 -43.03 37.53
N ASP A 173 -5.07 -42.90 37.84
CA ASP A 173 -4.28 -44.08 38.16
C ASP A 173 -3.18 -43.69 39.18
N ASP A 174 -3.44 -44.11 40.41
CA ASP A 174 -2.46 -44.35 41.46
C ASP A 174 -1.26 -45.13 40.90
N ASP A 175 -0.05 -44.66 41.15
CA ASP A 175 1.01 -45.55 41.63
C ASP A 175 1.96 -44.74 42.52
N ASP A 176 1.76 -44.97 43.81
CA ASP A 176 2.75 -44.82 44.88
C ASP A 176 4.11 -45.41 44.43
N ASP A 177 5.20 -44.68 44.67
CA ASP A 177 6.27 -45.27 45.46
C ASP A 177 7.17 -44.17 46.05
N ASP A 178 7.21 -44.22 47.38
CA ASP A 178 8.08 -43.53 48.31
C ASP A 178 9.59 -43.73 47.99
N ASP A 179 10.39 -42.73 48.33
CA ASP A 179 11.56 -42.86 49.23
C ASP A 179 12.30 -41.50 49.21
N ASP A 180 11.98 -40.61 50.15
CA ASP A 180 12.60 -40.48 51.48
C ASP A 180 14.03 -39.90 51.47
N ASP A 181 14.14 -38.84 52.28
CA ASP A 181 15.28 -38.45 53.11
C ASP A 181 16.58 -37.94 52.44
N ASP A 182 17.31 -36.98 53.00
CA ASP A 182 17.16 -36.03 54.11
C ASP A 182 18.47 -35.23 54.10
N ASP A 183 18.44 -34.08 54.76
CA ASP A 183 19.54 -33.48 55.51
C ASP A 183 20.77 -32.88 54.78
N GLY A 184 20.84 -31.54 54.87
CA GLY A 184 21.66 -30.99 55.95
C GLY A 184 23.02 -30.37 55.60
N GLY A 185 23.14 -29.08 55.94
CA GLY A 185 24.41 -28.39 56.26
C GLY A 185 25.06 -27.68 55.05
N GLY A 186 25.23 -26.36 55.02
CA GLY A 186 25.96 -25.58 56.02
C GLY A 186 27.46 -25.58 55.68
N GLY A 187 27.99 -24.51 55.08
CA GLY A 187 29.42 -24.43 54.77
C GLY A 187 29.85 -23.14 54.07
N ASP A 188 30.48 -22.28 54.86
CA ASP A 188 31.19 -21.04 54.55
C ASP A 188 32.56 -21.30 53.88
N GLY A 189 33.14 -20.29 53.20
CA GLY A 189 34.56 -20.21 52.81
C GLY A 189 34.83 -20.41 51.31
N ASP A 190 35.20 -19.39 50.53
CA ASP A 190 36.51 -18.70 50.43
C ASP A 190 37.59 -19.53 49.70
N ASP A 191 38.57 -18.83 49.11
CA ASP A 191 39.60 -19.25 48.15
C ASP A 191 39.09 -19.46 46.70
N GLY A 192 39.57 -18.76 45.67
CA GLY A 192 40.83 -18.05 45.52
C GLY A 192 41.49 -18.50 44.20
N ASP A 193 41.84 -17.50 43.38
CA ASP A 193 43.06 -17.47 42.57
C ASP A 193 43.18 -18.26 41.25
N ASP A 194 43.99 -17.65 40.37
CA ASP A 194 44.61 -18.14 39.14
C ASP A 194 43.73 -18.13 37.87
N GLY A 195 44.04 -17.41 36.79
CA GLY A 195 45.34 -16.91 36.35
C GLY A 195 45.54 -17.30 34.88
N GLY A 196 45.68 -16.30 34.01
CA GLY A 196 46.16 -16.46 32.62
C GLY A 196 45.08 -16.80 31.59
N GLY A 197 45.10 -16.27 30.37
CA GLY A 197 46.10 -15.45 29.70
C GLY A 197 45.93 -15.60 28.19
N GLY A 198 46.13 -14.49 27.46
CA GLY A 198 46.32 -14.45 26.00
C GLY A 198 45.02 -14.57 25.20
N GLY A 199 44.79 -13.79 24.14
CA GLY A 199 45.66 -12.87 23.42
C GLY A 199 45.13 -12.70 22.00
N GLY A 200 45.31 -11.50 21.44
CA GLY A 200 45.17 -11.18 20.01
C GLY A 200 43.72 -10.90 19.56
N GLY A 201 43.43 -9.88 18.76
CA GLY A 201 44.28 -8.92 18.06
C GLY A 201 43.51 -8.32 16.86
N GLY A 202 43.82 -7.07 16.52
CA GLY A 202 43.42 -6.35 15.29
C GLY A 202 42.10 -5.59 15.43
N GLY A 203 42.01 -4.26 15.31
CA GLY A 203 42.67 -3.30 14.40
C GLY A 203 41.71 -3.01 13.22
N GLY A 204 41.36 -1.78 12.81
CA GLY A 204 41.70 -0.39 13.16
C GLY A 204 40.43 0.49 13.11
N GLY A 205 40.38 1.75 13.57
CA GLY A 205 41.25 2.89 13.25
C GLY A 205 40.93 3.38 11.83
N GLY A 206 40.41 4.57 11.53
CA GLY A 206 40.28 5.86 12.22
C GLY A 206 40.48 6.97 11.17
N GLY A 207 39.97 8.19 11.42
CA GLY A 207 40.14 9.40 10.58
C GLY A 207 38.88 9.69 9.77
N ASP A 208 38.01 10.66 10.08
CA ASP A 208 38.20 12.07 10.46
C ASP A 208 39.03 12.89 9.45
N ASP A 209 38.37 13.98 9.02
CA ASP A 209 38.89 15.29 8.64
C ASP A 209 39.14 15.60 7.14
N ASP A 210 38.24 16.47 6.66
CA ASP A 210 38.53 17.81 6.13
C ASP A 210 38.90 18.02 4.64
N ASP A 211 37.97 18.74 3.99
CA ASP A 211 38.15 20.06 3.35
C ASP A 211 38.73 20.19 1.93
N ASP A 212 38.16 21.22 1.29
CA ASP A 212 38.65 22.05 0.18
C ASP A 212 38.66 21.41 -1.22
N ASP A 213 38.31 22.07 -2.31
CA ASP A 213 37.68 23.36 -2.63
C ASP A 213 37.65 23.40 -4.18
N ASP A 214 36.83 24.30 -4.71
CA ASP A 214 37.08 25.12 -5.90
C ASP A 214 36.78 24.65 -7.34
N ASP A 215 36.14 25.65 -7.99
CA ASP A 215 36.14 26.10 -9.40
C ASP A 215 35.18 25.39 -10.37
N ASP A 216 34.04 26.03 -10.71
CA ASP A 216 33.86 27.13 -11.69
C ASP A 216 34.31 26.74 -13.11
N ASP A 217 33.35 26.70 -14.03
CA ASP A 217 33.49 27.37 -15.32
C ASP A 217 32.09 27.56 -15.95
N ASP A 218 31.68 28.83 -15.97
CA ASP A 218 30.75 29.43 -16.90
C ASP A 218 31.15 29.13 -18.36
N ASP A 219 30.17 28.96 -19.25
CA ASP A 219 30.27 29.46 -20.62
C ASP A 219 28.83 29.67 -21.15
N ASP A 220 28.31 30.87 -20.87
CA ASP A 220 27.44 31.60 -21.78
C ASP A 220 28.25 31.93 -23.05
N ASP A 221 27.73 31.66 -24.25
CA ASP A 221 27.81 32.64 -25.34
C ASP A 221 26.82 32.33 -26.48
N ASP A 222 26.09 33.39 -26.81
CA ASP A 222 25.28 33.68 -27.99
C ASP A 222 25.92 33.28 -29.33
N ASP A 223 25.10 32.98 -30.36
CA ASP A 223 25.05 33.80 -31.58
C ASP A 223 23.97 33.31 -32.59
N ASP A 224 23.14 34.28 -32.99
CA ASP A 224 22.36 34.49 -34.25
C ASP A 224 21.35 33.44 -34.79
#